data_AF-A0A964P7P5-F1
#
_entry.id   AF-A0A964P7P5-F1
#
_cell.length_a   1.000
_cell.length_b   1.000
_cell.length_c   1.000
_cell.angle_alpha   90.00
_cell.angle_beta   90.00
_cell.angle_gamma   90.00
#
_symmetry.space_group_name_H-M   'P 1'
#
loop_
_entity.id
_entity.type
_entity.pdbx_description
1 polymer ?
#
loop_
_entity_poly.entity_id
_entity_poly.type
_entity_poly.pdbx_seq_one_letter_code
_entity_poly.pdbx_strand_id
1 'polypeptide(L)'
;MTAKIRYLIVGTTLVAMLGLAYLSAPVLAGEGKDIPATVRKIAEMIKKKDDDGVKKTATAAAKNIEELPDLMHMFRPRNKGGLGIGEKPMANPTKDGLEVYLRDLARDVPATIAKQSEALETSGYWIAAMAELGHAKAPTKNMGKKTIKAWTDGMTDMRAAGIAFAKAATTKGAQEIKTAAAKVNATCNNCHSVFKD
;
A
#
# COMPACT_ATOMS: atom_id res chain seq x y z
N MET A 1 4.60 -61.43 -42.35
CA MET A 1 4.47 -61.45 -40.87
C MET A 1 5.88 -61.68 -40.34
N THR A 2 6.56 -60.86 -39.56
CA THR A 2 6.18 -59.77 -38.64
C THR A 2 7.44 -58.89 -38.46
N ALA A 3 7.21 -57.60 -38.22
CA ALA A 3 8.19 -56.53 -38.37
C ALA A 3 9.20 -56.41 -37.20
N LYS A 4 10.41 -55.95 -37.54
CA LYS A 4 11.47 -55.48 -36.64
C LYS A 4 10.98 -54.22 -35.90
N ILE A 5 10.99 -54.23 -34.57
CA ILE A 5 10.78 -53.03 -33.75
C ILE A 5 12.08 -52.67 -33.04
N ARG A 6 12.41 -51.38 -33.18
CA ARG A 6 13.71 -50.75 -32.96
C ARG A 6 13.87 -50.30 -31.51
N TYR A 7 15.11 -50.39 -31.05
CA TYR A 7 15.65 -49.72 -29.88
C TYR A 7 15.36 -48.22 -29.88
N LEU A 8 14.83 -47.71 -28.77
CA LEU A 8 14.89 -46.29 -28.41
C LEU A 8 14.74 -46.17 -26.88
N ILE A 9 15.83 -46.38 -26.16
CA ILE A 9 16.02 -45.91 -24.79
C ILE A 9 16.83 -44.62 -24.92
N VAL A 10 16.18 -43.47 -24.79
CA VAL A 10 16.84 -42.17 -24.72
C VAL A 10 16.22 -41.37 -23.57
N GLY A 11 17.05 -41.10 -22.57
CA GLY A 11 17.12 -39.80 -21.90
C GLY A 11 16.13 -39.52 -20.77
N THR A 12 16.39 -40.06 -19.58
CA THR A 12 15.87 -39.51 -18.31
C THR A 12 17.04 -39.06 -17.45
N THR A 13 17.52 -37.83 -17.64
CA THR A 13 18.34 -37.09 -16.64
C THR A 13 18.66 -35.68 -17.15
N LEU A 14 17.76 -34.69 -16.97
CA LEU A 14 18.14 -33.29 -16.71
C LEU A 14 16.92 -32.39 -16.41
N VAL A 15 16.35 -32.45 -15.20
CA VAL A 15 15.53 -31.33 -14.67
C VAL A 15 15.79 -31.20 -13.17
N ALA A 16 16.98 -30.70 -12.83
CA ALA A 16 17.34 -30.38 -11.45
C ALA A 16 18.30 -29.18 -11.37
N MET A 17 18.12 -28.14 -12.20
CA MET A 17 18.86 -26.87 -12.07
C MET A 17 18.06 -25.66 -12.63
N LEU A 18 16.77 -25.53 -12.29
CA LEU A 18 15.95 -24.37 -12.69
C LEU A 18 15.12 -23.81 -11.52
N GLY A 19 15.54 -24.08 -10.28
CA GLY A 19 14.86 -23.62 -9.06
C GLY A 19 15.64 -22.58 -8.24
N LEU A 20 16.83 -22.16 -8.67
CA LEU A 20 17.75 -21.35 -7.84
C LEU A 20 18.25 -20.06 -8.49
N ALA A 21 17.53 -19.53 -9.49
CA ALA A 21 17.89 -18.26 -10.15
C ALA A 21 16.92 -17.10 -9.87
N TYR A 22 15.88 -17.32 -9.05
CA TYR A 22 14.86 -16.28 -8.76
C TYR A 22 14.99 -15.60 -7.39
N LEU A 23 16.04 -15.90 -6.60
CA LEU A 23 16.18 -15.35 -5.24
C LEU A 23 17.29 -14.30 -5.07
N SER A 24 18.00 -13.94 -6.14
CA SER A 24 19.01 -12.89 -6.12
C SER A 24 18.59 -11.72 -7.01
N ALA A 25 17.42 -11.14 -6.73
CA ALA A 25 17.17 -9.77 -7.15
C ALA A 25 18.20 -8.88 -6.42
N PRO A 26 19.03 -8.10 -7.13
CA PRO A 26 19.96 -7.19 -6.50
C PRO A 26 19.19 -6.25 -5.59
N VAL A 27 19.56 -6.22 -4.31
CA VAL A 27 19.15 -5.14 -3.40
C VAL A 27 19.85 -3.89 -3.93
N LEU A 28 19.18 -3.16 -4.81
CA LEU A 28 19.71 -1.94 -5.42
C LEU A 28 20.03 -0.96 -4.30
N ALA A 29 21.32 -0.67 -4.14
CA ALA A 29 21.82 0.35 -3.23
C ALA A 29 21.25 1.72 -3.65
N GLY A 30 20.12 2.09 -3.06
CA GLY A 30 19.30 3.25 -3.46
C GLY A 30 17.82 3.08 -3.18
N GLU A 31 17.33 1.85 -2.96
CA GLU A 31 15.94 1.61 -2.58
C GLU A 31 15.62 2.24 -1.22
N GLY A 32 14.61 3.12 -1.21
CA GLY A 32 14.04 3.70 0.01
C GLY A 32 14.40 5.16 0.30
N LYS A 33 15.24 5.84 -0.51
CA LYS A 33 15.43 7.30 -0.36
C LYS A 33 14.27 8.10 -0.96
N ASP A 34 13.67 7.60 -2.04
CA ASP A 34 12.44 8.14 -2.60
C ASP A 34 11.23 7.44 -1.94
N ILE A 35 10.72 8.06 -0.87
CA ILE A 35 9.58 7.53 -0.12
C ILE A 35 8.32 7.43 -1.00
N PRO A 36 7.94 8.43 -1.82
CA PRO A 36 6.83 8.30 -2.77
C PRO A 36 6.95 7.10 -3.73
N ALA A 37 8.12 6.88 -4.35
CA ALA A 37 8.33 5.73 -5.22
C ALA A 37 8.21 4.41 -4.45
N THR A 38 8.71 4.38 -3.22
CA THR A 38 8.62 3.22 -2.34
C THR A 38 7.17 2.89 -1.97
N VAL A 39 6.36 3.90 -1.64
CA VAL A 39 4.91 3.71 -1.37
C VAL A 39 4.22 3.07 -2.57
N ARG A 40 4.48 3.57 -3.78
CA ARG A 40 3.92 2.99 -5.02
C ARG A 40 4.35 1.54 -5.22
N LYS A 41 5.64 1.23 -5.00
CA LYS A 41 6.18 -0.14 -5.08
C LYS A 41 5.49 -1.09 -4.09
N ILE A 42 5.36 -0.69 -2.82
CA ILE A 42 4.70 -1.49 -1.79
C ILE A 42 3.21 -1.66 -2.13
N ALA A 43 2.54 -0.61 -2.61
CA ALA A 43 1.13 -0.68 -3.01
C ALA A 43 0.89 -1.72 -4.12
N GLU A 44 1.77 -1.78 -5.11
CA GLU A 44 1.73 -2.82 -6.15
C GLU A 44 1.95 -4.23 -5.59
N MET A 45 2.84 -4.40 -4.62
CA MET A 45 3.03 -5.68 -3.93
C MET A 45 1.78 -6.08 -3.13
N ILE A 46 1.14 -5.15 -2.42
CA ILE A 46 -0.13 -5.38 -1.71
C ILE A 46 -1.23 -5.80 -2.70
N LYS A 47 -1.36 -5.12 -3.84
CA LYS A 47 -2.32 -5.47 -4.89
C LYS A 47 -2.10 -6.89 -5.42
N LYS A 48 -0.83 -7.32 -5.52
CA LYS A 48 -0.42 -8.68 -5.93
C LYS A 48 -0.45 -9.71 -4.79
N LYS A 49 -0.82 -9.31 -3.57
CA LYS A 49 -0.84 -10.15 -2.36
C LYS A 49 0.53 -10.72 -1.99
N ASP A 50 1.61 -10.00 -2.30
CA ASP A 50 2.98 -10.35 -1.91
C ASP A 50 3.30 -9.80 -0.50
N ASP A 51 2.68 -10.37 0.52
CA ASP A 51 2.80 -9.86 1.90
C ASP A 51 4.23 -9.97 2.46
N ASP A 52 5.01 -10.96 2.02
CA ASP A 52 6.42 -11.11 2.43
C ASP A 52 7.31 -10.05 1.78
N GLY A 53 7.12 -9.79 0.48
CA GLY A 53 7.78 -8.71 -0.23
C GLY A 53 7.43 -7.33 0.34
N VAL A 54 6.17 -7.11 0.72
CA VAL A 54 5.69 -5.91 1.42
C VAL A 54 6.48 -5.68 2.71
N LYS A 55 6.49 -6.67 3.62
CA LYS A 55 7.17 -6.54 4.92
C LYS A 55 8.66 -6.27 4.78
N LYS A 56 9.33 -7.00 3.87
CA LYS A 56 10.76 -6.82 3.60
C LYS A 56 11.06 -5.42 3.06
N THR A 57 10.29 -4.96 2.07
CA THR A 57 10.47 -3.65 1.44
C THR A 57 10.17 -2.52 2.42
N ALA A 58 9.08 -2.62 3.18
CA ALA A 58 8.71 -1.63 4.20
C ALA A 58 9.78 -1.51 5.29
N THR A 59 10.28 -2.64 5.80
CA THR A 59 11.33 -2.66 6.84
C THR A 59 12.65 -2.06 6.34
N ALA A 60 13.03 -2.35 5.10
CA ALA A 60 14.23 -1.77 4.50
C ALA A 60 14.09 -0.26 4.31
N ALA A 61 12.98 0.18 3.73
CA ALA A 61 12.72 1.59 3.44
C ALA A 61 12.52 2.44 4.70
N ALA A 62 11.91 1.87 5.74
CA ALA A 62 11.76 2.53 7.03
C ALA A 62 13.10 3.09 7.51
N LYS A 63 14.23 2.39 7.35
CA LYS A 63 15.54 2.90 7.80
C LYS A 63 15.92 4.27 7.22
N ASN A 64 15.36 4.65 6.07
CA ASN A 64 15.61 5.93 5.41
C ASN A 64 14.55 7.01 5.72
N ILE A 65 13.48 6.67 6.45
CA ILE A 65 12.51 7.65 6.96
C ILE A 65 13.09 8.21 8.25
N GLU A 66 13.68 9.40 8.19
CA GLU A 66 14.23 10.08 9.38
C GLU A 66 13.11 10.44 10.33
N GLU A 67 12.10 11.14 9.81
CA GLU A 67 11.00 11.67 10.59
C GLU A 67 9.66 11.08 10.11
N LEU A 68 8.87 10.56 11.04
CA LEU A 68 7.51 10.06 10.76
C LEU A 68 6.62 11.12 10.06
N PRO A 69 6.71 12.43 10.39
CA PRO A 69 6.04 13.48 9.62
C PRO A 69 6.25 13.42 8.10
N ASP A 70 7.41 12.98 7.60
CA ASP A 70 7.66 12.88 6.16
C ASP A 70 6.77 11.84 5.49
N LEU A 71 6.53 10.72 6.19
CA LEU A 71 5.57 9.70 5.77
C LEU A 71 4.13 10.27 5.79
N MET A 72 3.77 11.02 6.84
CA MET A 72 2.44 11.60 6.98
C MET A 72 2.17 12.75 5.99
N HIS A 73 3.20 13.47 5.54
CA HIS A 73 3.06 14.54 4.54
C HIS A 73 2.51 14.04 3.20
N MET A 74 2.67 12.75 2.88
CA MET A 74 2.11 12.16 1.67
C MET A 74 0.58 12.19 1.61
N PHE A 75 -0.11 12.34 2.75
CA PHE A 75 -1.56 12.49 2.80
C PHE A 75 -2.06 13.89 2.41
N ARG A 76 -1.17 14.88 2.36
CA ARG A 76 -1.50 16.26 2.01
C ARG A 76 -1.90 16.40 0.54
N PRO A 77 -2.39 17.58 0.12
CA PRO A 77 -2.52 17.91 -1.28
C PRO A 77 -1.19 17.77 -2.06
N ARG A 78 -1.25 17.35 -3.32
CA ARG A 78 -0.08 17.17 -4.19
C ARG A 78 0.76 18.43 -4.33
N ASN A 79 0.11 19.59 -4.42
CA ASN A 79 0.79 20.89 -4.45
C ASN A 79 1.46 21.29 -3.11
N LYS A 80 1.35 20.45 -2.08
CA LYS A 80 2.04 20.57 -0.78
C LYS A 80 2.94 19.36 -0.51
N GLY A 81 3.36 18.64 -1.55
CA GLY A 81 4.24 17.47 -1.45
C GLY A 81 3.54 16.14 -1.17
N GLY A 82 2.20 16.11 -1.23
CA GLY A 82 1.44 14.87 -1.10
C GLY A 82 1.42 14.01 -2.36
N LEU A 83 0.84 12.80 -2.26
CA LEU A 83 0.70 11.89 -3.40
C LEU A 83 -0.47 12.25 -4.33
N GLY A 84 -1.51 12.88 -3.79
CA GLY A 84 -2.76 13.11 -4.50
C GLY A 84 -3.67 11.89 -4.60
N ILE A 85 -4.71 11.99 -5.43
CA ILE A 85 -5.68 10.91 -5.68
C ILE A 85 -5.39 10.24 -7.02
N GLY A 86 -4.85 9.02 -6.96
CA GLY A 86 -4.33 8.32 -8.12
C GLY A 86 -3.17 9.07 -8.79
N GLU A 87 -2.76 8.60 -9.97
CA GLU A 87 -1.55 9.13 -10.61
C GLU A 87 -1.74 10.52 -11.20
N LYS A 88 -2.95 10.83 -11.68
CA LYS A 88 -3.24 12.07 -12.40
C LYS A 88 -3.64 13.19 -11.44
N PRO A 89 -3.07 14.40 -11.58
CA PRO A 89 -3.51 15.55 -10.79
C PRO A 89 -5.00 15.86 -11.03
N MET A 90 -5.71 16.24 -9.96
CA MET A 90 -7.08 16.73 -10.09
C MET A 90 -7.12 18.17 -10.60
N ALA A 91 -8.24 18.56 -11.22
CA ALA A 91 -8.47 19.92 -11.69
C ALA A 91 -8.41 20.98 -10.57
N ASN A 92 -8.77 20.61 -9.33
CA ASN A 92 -8.60 21.47 -8.16
C ASN A 92 -7.44 20.93 -7.29
N PRO A 93 -6.24 21.55 -7.34
CA PRO A 93 -5.07 21.08 -6.60
C PRO A 93 -5.26 21.03 -5.09
N THR A 94 -6.14 21.88 -4.52
CA THR A 94 -6.41 21.90 -3.07
C THR A 94 -7.22 20.70 -2.59
N LYS A 95 -7.88 19.99 -3.53
CA LYS A 95 -8.63 18.76 -3.28
C LYS A 95 -7.87 17.50 -3.68
N ASP A 96 -6.73 17.65 -4.35
CA ASP A 96 -5.86 16.55 -4.78
C ASP A 96 -4.95 16.07 -3.63
N GLY A 97 -5.55 15.61 -2.54
CA GLY A 97 -4.84 15.04 -1.39
C GLY A 97 -5.65 13.95 -0.72
N LEU A 98 -4.99 12.89 -0.25
CA LEU A 98 -5.66 11.72 0.32
C LEU A 98 -6.56 12.09 1.50
N GLU A 99 -6.05 12.84 2.48
CA GLU A 99 -6.82 13.19 3.68
C GLU A 99 -8.04 14.04 3.35
N VAL A 100 -7.86 15.12 2.57
CA VAL A 100 -8.95 16.03 2.22
C VAL A 100 -10.02 15.33 1.39
N TYR A 101 -9.61 14.50 0.44
CA TYR A 101 -10.54 13.81 -0.45
C TYR A 101 -11.32 12.72 0.26
N LEU A 102 -10.67 11.90 1.10
CA LEU A 102 -11.34 10.86 1.90
C LEU A 102 -12.33 11.47 2.88
N ARG A 103 -11.98 12.59 3.53
CA ARG A 103 -12.89 13.32 4.41
C ARG A 103 -14.11 13.83 3.65
N ASP A 104 -13.91 14.38 2.45
CA ASP A 104 -15.00 14.88 1.61
C ASP A 104 -15.91 13.71 1.17
N LEU A 105 -15.34 12.59 0.70
CA LEU A 105 -16.08 11.38 0.33
C LEU A 105 -16.84 10.73 1.50
N ALA A 106 -16.27 10.75 2.71
CA ALA A 106 -16.94 10.25 3.90
C ALA A 106 -18.23 11.04 4.20
N ARG A 107 -18.27 12.32 3.82
CA ARG A 107 -19.43 13.18 4.03
C ARG A 107 -20.42 13.09 2.87
N ASP A 108 -19.94 13.21 1.64
CA ASP A 108 -20.74 13.20 0.43
C ASP A 108 -19.98 12.56 -0.75
N VAL A 109 -20.68 11.74 -1.55
CA VAL A 109 -20.07 11.04 -2.68
C VAL A 109 -20.71 11.53 -3.97
N PRO A 110 -19.94 12.11 -4.91
CA PRO A 110 -20.50 12.66 -6.13
C PRO A 110 -21.06 11.55 -7.02
N ALA A 111 -22.13 11.84 -7.78
CA ALA A 111 -22.73 10.89 -8.72
C ALA A 111 -21.74 10.37 -9.78
N THR A 112 -20.69 11.15 -10.07
CA THR A 112 -19.64 10.80 -11.03
C THR A 112 -18.49 9.96 -10.45
N ILE A 113 -18.58 9.53 -9.18
CA ILE A 113 -17.48 8.84 -8.48
C ILE A 113 -17.00 7.58 -9.22
N ALA A 114 -17.90 6.88 -9.91
CA ALA A 114 -17.56 5.68 -10.68
C ALA A 114 -16.52 5.95 -11.78
N LYS A 115 -16.45 7.18 -12.31
CA LYS A 115 -15.42 7.58 -13.29
C LYS A 115 -14.02 7.69 -12.69
N GLN A 116 -13.90 7.59 -11.37
CA GLN A 116 -12.64 7.69 -10.63
C GLN A 116 -12.23 6.37 -9.98
N SER A 117 -12.89 5.25 -10.31
CA SER A 117 -12.64 3.94 -9.70
C SER A 117 -11.16 3.55 -9.68
N GLU A 118 -10.44 3.72 -10.79
CA GLU A 118 -9.00 3.43 -10.89
C GLU A 118 -8.18 4.32 -9.95
N ALA A 119 -8.42 5.64 -9.95
CA ALA A 119 -7.69 6.58 -9.10
C ALA A 119 -7.92 6.29 -7.60
N LEU A 120 -9.15 5.91 -7.24
CA LEU A 120 -9.53 5.53 -5.88
C LEU A 120 -8.93 4.17 -5.47
N GLU A 121 -8.90 3.20 -6.38
CA GLU A 121 -8.24 1.90 -6.16
C GLU A 121 -6.77 2.11 -5.82
N THR A 122 -6.06 2.84 -6.69
CA THR A 122 -4.64 3.18 -6.51
C THR A 122 -4.41 3.88 -5.16
N SER A 123 -5.25 4.87 -4.84
CA SER A 123 -5.17 5.60 -3.57
C SER A 123 -5.35 4.70 -2.35
N GLY A 124 -6.29 3.76 -2.40
CA GLY A 124 -6.51 2.78 -1.33
C GLY A 124 -5.28 1.91 -1.05
N TYR A 125 -4.59 1.46 -2.11
CA TYR A 125 -3.36 0.70 -1.94
C TYR A 125 -2.18 1.56 -1.46
N TRP A 126 -2.10 2.84 -1.86
CA TRP A 126 -1.11 3.77 -1.28
C TRP A 126 -1.31 3.97 0.21
N ILE A 127 -2.56 4.10 0.66
CA ILE A 127 -2.90 4.20 2.10
C ILE A 127 -2.42 2.95 2.83
N ALA A 128 -2.69 1.77 2.26
CA ALA A 128 -2.24 0.51 2.86
C ALA A 128 -0.70 0.39 2.90
N ALA A 129 -0.01 0.84 1.86
CA ALA A 129 1.45 0.86 1.80
C ALA A 129 2.07 1.82 2.83
N MET A 130 1.49 3.00 3.01
CA MET A 130 1.94 3.93 4.06
C MET A 130 1.73 3.37 5.46
N ALA A 131 0.65 2.61 5.68
CA ALA A 131 0.42 1.92 6.95
C ALA A 131 1.51 0.85 7.23
N GLU A 132 1.99 0.14 6.21
CA GLU A 132 3.10 -0.82 6.34
C GLU A 132 4.42 -0.13 6.69
N LEU A 133 4.73 1.00 6.05
CA LEU A 133 5.88 1.83 6.42
C LEU A 133 5.76 2.36 7.85
N GLY A 134 4.55 2.80 8.24
CA GLY A 134 4.26 3.22 9.61
C GLY A 134 4.43 2.09 10.62
N HIS A 135 4.00 0.87 10.28
CA HIS A 135 4.20 -0.32 11.11
C HIS A 135 5.69 -0.64 11.28
N ALA A 136 6.47 -0.59 10.19
CA ALA A 136 7.93 -0.76 10.24
C ALA A 136 8.65 0.37 11.00
N LYS A 137 7.99 1.53 11.16
CA LYS A 137 8.43 2.70 11.93
C LYS A 137 7.86 2.76 13.35
N ALA A 138 7.34 1.66 13.87
CA ALA A 138 6.79 1.63 15.21
C ALA A 138 7.77 2.17 16.26
N PRO A 139 7.28 2.87 17.30
CA PRO A 139 8.10 3.28 18.43
C PRO A 139 8.83 2.07 19.06
N THR A 140 10.04 2.30 19.57
CA THR A 140 10.83 1.23 20.23
C THR A 140 10.45 1.02 21.69
N LYS A 141 9.68 1.94 22.28
CA LYS A 141 9.21 1.89 23.66
C LYS A 141 7.85 2.56 23.82
N ASN A 142 7.13 2.16 24.86
CA ASN A 142 5.89 2.83 25.26
C ASN A 142 6.19 4.21 25.87
N MET A 143 5.30 5.19 25.64
CA MET A 143 5.37 6.53 26.20
C MET A 143 4.00 6.93 26.78
N GLY A 144 3.74 6.53 28.02
CA GLY A 144 2.43 6.73 28.65
C GLY A 144 1.32 6.01 27.88
N LYS A 145 0.31 6.78 27.41
CA LYS A 145 -0.80 6.25 26.59
C LYS A 145 -0.39 5.88 25.15
N LYS A 146 0.76 6.39 24.67
CA LYS A 146 1.32 6.07 23.35
C LYS A 146 2.07 4.73 23.44
N THR A 147 1.35 3.61 23.31
CA THR A 147 1.95 2.27 23.39
C THR A 147 2.33 1.73 22.00
N ILE A 148 3.35 0.88 21.93
CA ILE A 148 3.73 0.15 20.70
C ILE A 148 2.52 -0.61 20.17
N LYS A 149 1.75 -1.25 21.05
CA LYS A 149 0.54 -1.99 20.67
C LYS A 149 -0.50 -1.08 20.01
N ALA A 150 -0.82 0.06 20.62
CA ALA A 150 -1.78 1.01 20.05
C ALA A 150 -1.32 1.53 18.67
N TRP A 151 -0.02 1.71 18.48
CA TRP A 151 0.56 2.08 17.20
C TRP A 151 0.39 0.97 16.16
N THR A 152 0.84 -0.25 16.48
CA THR A 152 0.77 -1.38 15.54
C THR A 152 -0.66 -1.78 15.19
N ASP A 153 -1.58 -1.71 16.16
CA ASP A 153 -3.01 -1.92 15.93
C ASP A 153 -3.55 -0.86 14.97
N GLY A 154 -3.23 0.43 15.22
CA GLY A 154 -3.65 1.53 14.36
C GLY A 154 -3.15 1.40 12.92
N MET A 155 -1.88 0.99 12.74
CA MET A 155 -1.32 0.73 11.40
C MET A 155 -1.98 -0.49 10.74
N THR A 156 -2.27 -1.55 11.50
CA THR A 156 -2.99 -2.73 10.99
C THR A 156 -4.39 -2.36 10.50
N ASP A 157 -5.13 -1.59 11.31
CA ASP A 157 -6.47 -1.10 10.96
C ASP A 157 -6.44 -0.20 9.73
N MET A 158 -5.45 0.70 9.64
CA MET A 158 -5.27 1.60 8.52
C MET A 158 -4.95 0.83 7.23
N ARG A 159 -4.10 -0.21 7.30
CA ARG A 159 -3.82 -1.09 6.16
C ARG A 159 -5.09 -1.78 5.67
N ALA A 160 -5.84 -2.38 6.58
CA ALA A 160 -7.09 -3.06 6.25
C ALA A 160 -8.12 -2.10 5.65
N ALA A 161 -8.25 -0.89 6.20
CA ALA A 161 -9.15 0.15 5.70
C ALA A 161 -8.74 0.62 4.29
N GLY A 162 -7.44 0.82 4.03
CA GLY A 162 -6.93 1.18 2.70
C GLY A 162 -7.26 0.12 1.65
N ILE A 163 -7.05 -1.16 1.96
CA ILE A 163 -7.41 -2.28 1.08
C ILE A 163 -8.93 -2.35 0.86
N ALA A 164 -9.73 -2.16 1.91
CA ALA A 164 -11.18 -2.16 1.80
C ALA A 164 -11.68 -1.00 0.92
N PHE A 165 -11.08 0.18 1.05
CA PHE A 165 -11.36 1.33 0.19
C PHE A 165 -11.01 1.05 -1.28
N ALA A 166 -9.83 0.47 -1.54
CA ALA A 166 -9.44 0.10 -2.90
C ALA A 166 -10.44 -0.89 -3.54
N LYS A 167 -10.91 -1.88 -2.78
CA LYS A 167 -11.91 -2.85 -3.24
C LYS A 167 -13.29 -2.21 -3.45
N ALA A 168 -13.70 -1.29 -2.57
CA ALA A 168 -14.96 -0.58 -2.73
C ALA A 168 -14.99 0.24 -4.02
N ALA A 169 -13.85 0.86 -4.37
CA ALA A 169 -13.71 1.66 -5.59
C ALA A 169 -13.93 0.87 -6.89
N THR A 170 -13.58 -0.41 -6.93
CA THR A 170 -13.63 -1.23 -8.16
C THR A 170 -14.89 -2.09 -8.27
N THR A 171 -15.55 -2.41 -7.16
CA THR A 171 -16.62 -3.43 -7.14
C THR A 171 -17.94 -2.97 -6.56
N LYS A 172 -18.03 -1.75 -6.03
CA LYS A 172 -19.18 -1.30 -5.25
C LYS A 172 -19.73 0.06 -5.70
N GLY A 173 -20.89 0.42 -5.16
CA GLY A 173 -21.57 1.67 -5.43
C GLY A 173 -21.05 2.83 -4.56
N ALA A 174 -21.64 4.01 -4.78
CA ALA A 174 -21.27 5.23 -4.08
C ALA A 174 -21.35 5.10 -2.54
N GLN A 175 -22.33 4.35 -2.03
CA GLN A 175 -22.53 4.20 -0.59
C GLN A 175 -21.43 3.36 0.07
N GLU A 176 -20.92 2.33 -0.59
CA GLU A 176 -19.81 1.54 -0.08
C GLU A 176 -18.49 2.32 -0.14
N ILE A 177 -18.29 3.12 -1.19
CA ILE A 177 -17.14 4.05 -1.26
C ILE A 177 -17.20 5.03 -0.10
N LYS A 178 -18.38 5.63 0.18
CA LYS A 178 -18.60 6.52 1.34
C LYS A 178 -18.22 5.84 2.64
N THR A 179 -18.74 4.62 2.84
CA THR A 179 -18.53 3.84 4.07
C THR A 179 -17.05 3.50 4.26
N ALA A 180 -16.36 3.07 3.20
CA ALA A 180 -14.95 2.75 3.24
C ALA A 180 -14.09 4.00 3.47
N ALA A 181 -14.40 5.13 2.81
CA ALA A 181 -13.73 6.41 3.05
C ALA A 181 -13.89 6.88 4.51
N ALA A 182 -15.10 6.77 5.05
CA ALA A 182 -15.38 7.09 6.44
C ALA A 182 -14.58 6.21 7.40
N LYS A 183 -14.41 4.91 7.09
CA LYS A 183 -13.57 4.00 7.88
C LYS A 183 -12.11 4.40 7.85
N VAL A 184 -11.54 4.73 6.69
CA VAL A 184 -10.16 5.24 6.61
C VAL A 184 -10.01 6.53 7.43
N ASN A 185 -10.92 7.50 7.25
CA ASN A 185 -10.89 8.75 8.01
C ASN A 185 -10.97 8.52 9.53
N ALA A 186 -11.80 7.57 9.98
CA ALA A 186 -11.87 7.17 11.38
C ALA A 186 -10.55 6.57 11.89
N THR A 187 -9.86 5.75 11.09
CA THR A 187 -8.53 5.21 11.48
C THR A 187 -7.50 6.33 11.66
N CYS A 188 -7.48 7.33 10.78
CA CYS A 188 -6.62 8.50 10.91
C CYS A 188 -6.91 9.25 12.22
N ASN A 189 -8.18 9.55 12.49
CA ASN A 189 -8.59 10.29 13.69
C ASN A 189 -8.28 9.52 14.98
N ASN A 190 -8.51 8.21 15.00
CA ASN A 190 -8.23 7.38 16.17
C ASN A 190 -6.72 7.35 16.47
N CYS A 191 -5.88 7.15 15.44
CA CYS A 191 -4.43 7.20 15.60
C CYS A 191 -3.98 8.58 16.11
N HIS A 192 -4.46 9.65 15.48
CA HIS A 192 -4.12 11.02 15.89
C HIS A 192 -4.63 11.36 17.30
N SER A 193 -5.74 10.81 17.78
CA SER A 193 -6.21 11.05 19.16
C SER A 193 -5.25 10.56 20.24
N VAL A 194 -4.37 9.61 19.90
CA VAL A 194 -3.37 9.04 20.80
C VAL A 194 -1.98 9.60 20.52
N PHE A 195 -1.60 9.70 19.24
CA PHE A 195 -0.21 9.93 18.85
C PHE A 195 0.07 11.34 18.35
N LYS A 196 -0.94 12.16 18.05
CA LYS A 196 -0.74 13.57 17.74
C LYS A 196 -0.27 14.29 19.00
N ASP A 197 0.86 14.98 18.90
CA ASP A 197 1.35 15.88 19.96
C ASP A 197 0.49 17.14 20.05
#